data_AF-A0A7S2AWA9-F1
#
_entry.id   AF-A0A7S2AWA9-F1
#
_cell.length_a   1.000
_cell.length_b   1.000
_cell.length_c   1.000
_cell.angle_alpha   90.00
_cell.angle_beta   90.00
_cell.angle_gamma   90.00
#
_symmetry.space_group_name_H-M   'P 1'
#
loop_
_entity.id
_entity.type
_entity.pdbx_description
1 polymer ?
#
loop_
_entity_poly.entity_id
_entity_poly.type
_entity_poly.pdbx_seq_one_letter_code
_entity_poly.pdbx_strand_id
1 'polypeptide(L)'
;QKSFVHSLLKESKARMRVIFLLLMLLQASEATLNTSYYSSVSFEMPRNSTSLSMMRRGLTTSGNMIDNVHLAAAELKKEFATLYGGSTSEIAPTSGVKWYNGDAKDERLVERLLRAMVLGRKFVVVVGGMSDTAGHGNLGSESYPMVMLQALGPVFAAANIQLEVRNMAMGGVPSFPTSVCMKEAFGEDVDLVVWDFRMVERDEIKGELYIRHAVLLNAIVMFKRNNSYLRKLSAKYAKIAGLHVIDETPLVKRLKEESNKAIVE
;
A
#
# COMPACT_ATOMS: atom_id res chain seq x y z
N GLN A 1 -24.80 22.63 -3.90
CA GLN A 1 -23.37 22.91 -3.68
C GLN A 1 -22.76 22.23 -2.45
N LYS A 2 -23.28 22.39 -1.20
CA LYS A 2 -22.70 21.72 -0.01
C LYS A 2 -22.61 20.18 -0.09
N SER A 3 -23.61 19.53 -0.69
CA SER A 3 -23.62 18.07 -0.93
C SER A 3 -22.50 17.61 -1.88
N PHE A 4 -22.25 18.37 -2.95
CA PHE A 4 -21.21 18.09 -3.95
C PHE A 4 -19.80 18.24 -3.37
N VAL A 5 -19.55 19.31 -2.61
CA VAL A 5 -18.28 19.51 -1.89
C VAL A 5 -18.05 18.41 -0.85
N HIS A 6 -19.10 17.93 -0.19
CA HIS A 6 -18.99 16.83 0.78
C HIS A 6 -18.72 15.47 0.12
N SER A 7 -19.28 15.24 -1.08
CA SER A 7 -19.00 14.07 -1.91
C SER A 7 -17.56 14.08 -2.41
N LEU A 8 -17.11 15.21 -2.96
CA LEU A 8 -15.72 15.43 -3.36
C LEU A 8 -14.77 15.21 -2.17
N LEU A 9 -15.06 15.74 -0.98
CA LEU A 9 -14.23 15.53 0.22
C LEU A 9 -14.24 14.09 0.75
N LYS A 10 -15.24 13.28 0.42
CA LYS A 10 -15.28 11.84 0.77
C LYS A 10 -14.48 11.02 -0.24
N GLU A 11 -14.64 11.30 -1.52
CA GLU A 11 -13.84 10.74 -2.60
C GLU A 11 -12.36 11.13 -2.45
N SER A 12 -12.11 12.35 -1.97
CA SER A 12 -10.78 12.86 -1.68
C SER A 12 -10.12 12.13 -0.49
N LYS A 13 -10.87 11.82 0.57
CA LYS A 13 -10.39 10.96 1.68
C LYS A 13 -10.08 9.53 1.26
N ALA A 14 -10.75 9.04 0.23
CA ALA A 14 -10.52 7.72 -0.33
C ALA A 14 -9.24 7.69 -1.18
N ARG A 15 -9.06 8.69 -2.06
CA ARG A 15 -7.90 8.84 -2.95
C ARG A 15 -6.62 9.20 -2.18
N MET A 16 -6.65 9.99 -1.10
CA MET A 16 -5.47 10.33 -0.27
C MET A 16 -4.68 9.13 0.30
N ARG A 17 -5.27 7.93 0.34
CA ARG A 17 -4.69 6.73 0.98
C ARG A 17 -3.81 5.88 0.06
N VAL A 18 -3.66 6.33 -1.19
CA VAL A 18 -2.98 5.65 -2.30
C VAL A 18 -1.46 5.84 -2.30
N ILE A 19 -1.00 6.91 -1.67
CA ILE A 19 0.35 7.44 -1.73
C ILE A 19 1.43 6.44 -1.29
N PHE A 20 1.09 5.50 -0.41
CA PHE A 20 2.03 4.57 0.18
C PHE A 20 2.42 3.40 -0.73
N LEU A 21 1.45 2.78 -1.40
CA LEU A 21 1.76 1.72 -2.37
C LEU A 21 2.54 2.28 -3.56
N LEU A 22 2.29 3.55 -3.92
CA LEU A 22 3.10 4.28 -4.88
C LEU A 22 4.57 4.42 -4.40
N LEU A 23 4.80 4.79 -3.13
CA LEU A 23 6.16 4.83 -2.56
C LEU A 23 6.84 3.48 -2.62
N MET A 24 6.13 2.42 -2.26
CA MET A 24 6.68 1.08 -2.21
C MET A 24 7.07 0.56 -3.58
N LEU A 25 6.24 0.84 -4.59
CA LEU A 25 6.53 0.49 -5.97
C LEU A 25 7.73 1.28 -6.52
N LEU A 26 7.82 2.59 -6.20
CA LEU A 26 8.97 3.42 -6.57
C LEU A 26 10.27 2.97 -5.87
N GLN A 27 10.18 2.54 -4.62
CA GLN A 27 11.33 1.97 -3.91
C GLN A 27 11.77 0.64 -4.50
N ALA A 28 10.83 -0.21 -4.93
CA ALA A 28 11.16 -1.45 -5.61
C ALA A 28 11.78 -1.19 -6.99
N SER A 29 11.29 -0.20 -7.75
CA SER A 29 11.88 0.18 -9.04
C SER A 29 13.29 0.75 -8.87
N GLU A 30 13.53 1.60 -7.86
CA GLU A 30 14.85 2.12 -7.51
C GLU A 30 15.82 1.02 -7.03
N ALA A 31 15.33 0.04 -6.27
CA ALA A 31 16.12 -1.13 -5.87
C ALA A 31 16.49 -2.01 -7.07
N THR A 32 15.65 -2.06 -8.11
CA THR A 32 15.95 -2.77 -9.38
C THR A 32 17.15 -2.16 -10.08
N LEU A 33 17.31 -0.83 -10.02
CA LEU A 33 18.42 -0.11 -10.65
C LEU A 33 19.75 -0.28 -9.88
N ASN A 34 19.70 -0.58 -8.59
CA ASN A 34 20.90 -0.67 -7.76
C ASN A 34 21.40 -2.13 -7.68
N THR A 35 22.41 -2.45 -8.49
CA THR A 35 23.05 -3.78 -8.53
C THR A 35 23.61 -4.25 -7.19
N SER A 36 23.94 -3.34 -6.26
CA SER A 36 24.38 -3.71 -4.91
C SER A 36 23.28 -4.39 -4.09
N TYR A 37 22.01 -4.05 -4.31
CA TYR A 37 20.88 -4.64 -3.59
C TYR A 37 20.69 -6.12 -3.94
N TYR A 38 20.99 -6.51 -5.18
CA TYR A 38 20.96 -7.92 -5.61
C TYR A 38 22.06 -8.78 -4.98
N SER A 39 23.16 -8.18 -4.49
CA SER A 39 24.21 -8.92 -3.79
C SER A 39 23.89 -9.24 -2.33
N SER A 40 22.94 -8.51 -1.71
CA SER A 40 22.51 -8.73 -0.32
C SER A 40 21.25 -9.59 -0.19
N VAL A 41 20.40 -9.67 -1.22
CA VAL A 41 19.21 -10.54 -1.22
C VAL A 41 19.63 -11.93 -1.69
N SER A 42 19.73 -12.88 -0.75
CA SER A 42 20.05 -14.28 -1.03
C SER A 42 18.89 -14.96 -1.78
N PHE A 43 18.89 -14.81 -3.10
CA PHE A 43 17.93 -15.42 -3.99
C PHE A 43 18.42 -16.84 -4.34
N GLU A 44 17.91 -17.87 -3.66
CA GLU A 44 18.15 -19.26 -4.05
C GLU A 44 17.50 -19.51 -5.42
N MET A 45 18.30 -19.44 -6.47
CA MET A 45 17.87 -19.73 -7.85
C MET A 45 18.04 -21.21 -8.20
N PRO A 46 17.15 -21.73 -9.07
CA PRO A 46 17.44 -22.95 -9.81
C PRO A 46 18.71 -22.77 -10.65
N ARG A 47 19.73 -23.59 -10.41
CA ARG A 47 21.07 -23.52 -11.03
C ARG A 47 21.09 -23.99 -12.49
N ASN A 48 20.30 -23.40 -13.38
CA ASN A 48 20.37 -23.71 -14.82
C ASN A 48 20.80 -22.50 -15.65
N SER A 49 21.72 -22.74 -16.59
CA SER A 49 22.40 -21.73 -17.43
C SER A 49 21.47 -20.89 -18.31
N THR A 50 20.25 -21.34 -18.56
CA THR A 50 19.19 -20.61 -19.27
C THR A 50 18.71 -19.37 -18.51
N SER A 51 18.81 -19.39 -17.17
CA SER A 51 18.32 -18.32 -16.28
C SER A 51 19.13 -17.02 -16.40
N LEU A 52 20.45 -17.13 -16.61
CA LEU A 52 21.36 -15.99 -16.77
C LEU A 52 21.16 -15.20 -18.08
N SER A 53 20.86 -15.89 -19.19
CA SER A 53 20.54 -15.24 -20.47
C SER A 53 19.17 -14.56 -20.48
N MET A 54 18.20 -15.12 -19.74
CA MET A 54 16.90 -14.48 -19.49
C MET A 54 17.06 -13.22 -18.63
N MET A 55 17.93 -13.25 -17.61
CA MET A 55 18.25 -12.09 -16.78
C MET A 55 18.85 -10.92 -17.58
N ARG A 56 19.81 -11.18 -18.49
CA ARG A 56 20.39 -10.11 -19.34
C ARG A 56 19.38 -9.48 -20.30
N ARG A 57 18.44 -10.25 -20.87
CA ARG A 57 17.35 -9.71 -21.69
C ARG A 57 16.31 -8.97 -20.83
N GLY A 58 16.04 -9.47 -19.62
CA GLY A 58 15.20 -8.83 -18.61
C GLY A 58 15.73 -7.45 -18.16
N LEU A 59 17.05 -7.28 -18.08
CA LEU A 59 17.69 -6.00 -17.72
C LEU A 59 17.54 -4.89 -18.78
N THR A 60 17.48 -5.23 -20.07
CA THR A 60 17.19 -4.26 -21.13
C THR A 60 15.70 -3.94 -21.26
N THR A 61 14.82 -4.90 -20.94
CA THR A 61 13.37 -4.63 -20.82
C THR A 61 13.03 -3.90 -19.52
N SER A 62 13.82 -4.08 -18.46
CA SER A 62 13.62 -3.41 -17.18
C SER A 62 13.95 -1.92 -17.22
N GLY A 63 14.90 -1.46 -18.05
CA GLY A 63 15.16 -0.03 -18.24
C GLY A 63 13.90 0.72 -18.69
N ASN A 64 13.29 0.27 -19.79
CA ASN A 64 12.03 0.84 -20.28
C ASN A 64 10.87 0.67 -19.29
N MET A 65 10.82 -0.45 -18.56
CA MET A 65 9.78 -0.70 -17.56
C MET A 65 9.89 0.26 -16.37
N ILE A 66 11.11 0.49 -15.88
CA ILE A 66 11.37 1.40 -14.76
C ILE A 66 11.02 2.84 -15.16
N ASP A 67 11.41 3.26 -16.37
CA ASP A 67 11.02 4.56 -16.91
C ASP A 67 9.50 4.71 -17.02
N ASN A 68 8.80 3.67 -17.50
CA ASN A 68 7.34 3.65 -17.56
C ASN A 68 6.69 3.75 -16.17
N VAL A 69 7.25 3.08 -15.16
CA VAL A 69 6.80 3.17 -13.77
C VAL A 69 7.00 4.58 -13.23
N HIS A 70 8.16 5.19 -13.46
CA HIS A 70 8.43 6.56 -13.04
C HIS A 70 7.50 7.58 -13.71
N LEU A 71 7.23 7.42 -15.01
CA LEU A 71 6.27 8.25 -15.75
C LEU A 71 4.86 8.10 -15.21
N ALA A 72 4.37 6.86 -15.03
CA ALA A 72 3.04 6.60 -14.48
C ALA A 72 2.88 7.16 -13.06
N ALA A 73 3.92 7.04 -12.24
CA ALA A 73 3.93 7.60 -10.89
C ALA A 73 3.96 9.14 -10.89
N ALA A 74 4.67 9.76 -11.84
CA ALA A 74 4.69 11.21 -11.99
C ALA A 74 3.32 11.76 -12.42
N GLU A 75 2.63 11.08 -13.35
CA GLU A 75 1.28 11.47 -13.76
C GLU A 75 0.29 11.32 -12.61
N LEU A 76 0.38 10.24 -11.82
CA LEU A 76 -0.45 10.10 -10.62
C LEU A 76 -0.20 11.25 -9.64
N LYS A 77 1.06 11.59 -9.34
CA LYS A 77 1.37 12.74 -8.46
C LYS A 77 0.78 14.06 -8.97
N LYS A 78 0.77 14.27 -10.29
CA LYS A 78 0.18 15.46 -10.92
C LYS A 78 -1.34 15.47 -10.80
N GLU A 79 -2.02 14.33 -10.96
CA GLU A 79 -3.45 14.19 -10.71
C GLU A 79 -3.77 14.55 -9.25
N PHE A 80 -3.00 14.04 -8.29
CA PHE A 80 -3.14 14.42 -6.88
C PHE A 80 -2.95 15.93 -6.66
N ALA A 81 -1.89 16.53 -7.21
CA ALA A 81 -1.68 17.98 -7.09
C ALA A 81 -2.87 18.80 -7.62
N THR A 82 -3.46 18.36 -8.73
CA THR A 82 -4.62 19.02 -9.33
C THR A 82 -5.89 18.87 -8.46
N LEU A 83 -6.10 17.70 -7.85
CA LEU A 83 -7.30 17.41 -7.06
C LEU A 83 -7.26 18.03 -5.65
N TYR A 84 -6.09 18.15 -5.03
CA TYR A 84 -5.96 18.53 -3.61
C TYR A 84 -5.32 19.89 -3.36
N GLY A 85 -4.75 20.51 -4.40
CA GLY A 85 -3.89 21.68 -4.24
C GLY A 85 -2.48 21.30 -3.77
N GLY A 86 -1.52 22.20 -3.98
CA GLY A 86 -0.11 22.01 -3.65
C GLY A 86 0.78 21.70 -4.86
N SER A 87 2.08 21.95 -4.75
CA SER A 87 3.05 21.54 -5.78
C SER A 87 3.29 20.03 -5.73
N THR A 88 3.64 19.42 -6.87
CA THR A 88 4.02 17.99 -6.96
C THR A 88 5.20 17.62 -6.05
N SER A 89 6.02 18.60 -5.65
CA SER A 89 7.09 18.49 -4.66
C SER A 89 6.62 18.49 -3.20
N GLU A 90 5.46 19.09 -2.89
CA GLU A 90 4.92 19.27 -1.54
C GLU A 90 3.95 18.17 -1.11
N ILE A 91 3.27 17.54 -2.08
CA ILE A 91 2.65 16.22 -1.92
C ILE A 91 3.77 15.17 -1.95
N ALA A 92 4.77 15.37 -1.09
CA ALA A 92 5.85 14.43 -0.92
C ALA A 92 5.23 13.14 -0.36
N PRO A 93 5.30 12.03 -1.09
CA PRO A 93 4.58 10.83 -0.74
C PRO A 93 5.05 10.23 0.61
N THR A 94 6.21 10.67 1.12
CA THR A 94 6.80 10.30 2.41
C THR A 94 6.25 11.08 3.60
N SER A 95 5.57 12.22 3.39
CA SER A 95 5.08 13.04 4.49
C SER A 95 3.91 12.35 5.21
N GLY A 96 4.11 11.99 6.49
CA GLY A 96 3.13 11.24 7.31
C GLY A 96 3.36 9.73 7.37
N VAL A 97 4.14 9.14 6.47
CA VAL A 97 4.46 7.70 6.57
C VAL A 97 5.50 7.49 7.68
N LYS A 98 5.21 6.59 8.63
CA LYS A 98 6.13 6.23 9.73
C LYS A 98 6.57 4.78 9.59
N TRP A 99 7.80 4.56 9.15
CA TRP A 99 8.39 3.24 9.06
C TRP A 99 8.86 2.79 10.46
N TYR A 100 8.22 1.75 11.02
CA TYR A 100 8.57 1.25 12.36
C TYR A 100 9.80 0.32 12.37
N ASN A 101 10.26 -0.10 11.19
CA ASN A 101 11.45 -0.93 11.04
C ASN A 101 12.74 -0.11 10.81
N GLY A 102 12.70 1.21 11.04
CA GLY A 102 13.88 2.10 10.93
C GLY A 102 14.24 2.49 9.50
N ASP A 103 14.01 1.61 8.52
CA ASP A 103 14.28 1.89 7.11
C ASP A 103 13.02 1.85 6.26
N ALA A 104 12.99 2.71 5.24
CA ALA A 104 11.92 2.78 4.26
C ALA A 104 11.93 1.57 3.29
N LYS A 105 12.88 0.64 3.44
CA LYS A 105 13.12 -0.50 2.54
C LYS A 105 12.89 -1.81 3.29
N ASP A 106 11.62 -2.20 3.43
CA ASP A 106 11.35 -3.58 3.87
C ASP A 106 11.72 -4.53 2.72
N GLU A 107 12.81 -5.26 2.91
CA GLU A 107 13.38 -6.14 1.89
C GLU A 107 12.38 -7.18 1.40
N ARG A 108 11.47 -7.65 2.27
CA ARG A 108 10.47 -8.66 1.90
C ARG A 108 9.46 -8.09 0.92
N LEU A 109 9.06 -6.83 1.13
CA LEU A 109 8.16 -6.17 0.20
C LEU A 109 8.82 -5.91 -1.13
N VAL A 110 10.03 -5.34 -1.09
CA VAL A 110 10.80 -5.07 -2.30
C VAL A 110 10.99 -6.37 -3.09
N GLU A 111 11.41 -7.45 -2.42
CA GLU A 111 11.55 -8.76 -3.04
C GLU A 111 10.24 -9.26 -3.66
N ARG A 112 9.10 -9.12 -2.96
CA ARG A 112 7.78 -9.54 -3.50
C ARG A 112 7.36 -8.75 -4.72
N LEU A 113 7.59 -7.44 -4.73
CA LEU A 113 7.30 -6.58 -5.86
C LEU A 113 8.22 -6.89 -7.03
N LEU A 114 9.53 -7.06 -6.80
CA LEU A 114 10.49 -7.48 -7.83
C LEU A 114 10.10 -8.84 -8.43
N ARG A 115 9.78 -9.82 -7.59
CA ARG A 115 9.26 -11.12 -8.05
C ARG A 115 7.97 -10.94 -8.85
N ALA A 116 7.09 -10.04 -8.44
CA ALA A 116 5.85 -9.76 -9.17
C ALA A 116 6.12 -9.18 -10.56
N MET A 117 7.02 -8.19 -10.65
CA MET A 117 7.44 -7.55 -11.89
C MET A 117 8.09 -8.55 -12.86
N VAL A 118 9.08 -9.31 -12.38
CA VAL A 118 9.85 -10.26 -13.19
C VAL A 118 8.97 -11.41 -13.70
N LEU A 119 8.06 -11.90 -12.87
CA LEU A 119 7.19 -13.04 -13.22
C LEU A 119 5.89 -12.62 -13.91
N GLY A 120 5.59 -11.32 -13.99
CA GLY A 120 4.32 -10.83 -14.53
C GLY A 120 3.09 -11.32 -13.73
N ARG A 121 3.25 -11.57 -12.42
CA ARG A 121 2.17 -12.13 -11.60
C ARG A 121 1.28 -11.05 -11.00
N LYS A 122 0.17 -11.49 -10.42
CA LYS A 122 -0.67 -10.64 -9.58
C LYS A 122 0.07 -10.18 -8.33
N PHE A 123 -0.24 -8.97 -7.90
CA PHE A 123 0.06 -8.47 -6.56
C PHE A 123 -1.25 -8.19 -5.84
N VAL A 124 -1.54 -8.98 -4.80
CA VAL A 124 -2.85 -9.00 -4.15
C VAL A 124 -2.82 -8.21 -2.84
N VAL A 125 -3.61 -7.14 -2.79
CA VAL A 125 -3.82 -6.32 -1.59
C VAL A 125 -5.21 -6.62 -1.03
N VAL A 126 -5.27 -7.05 0.21
CA VAL A 126 -6.55 -7.24 0.92
C VAL A 126 -6.69 -6.18 1.99
N VAL A 127 -7.86 -5.55 2.04
CA VAL A 127 -8.14 -4.51 3.02
C VAL A 127 -9.26 -4.99 3.94
N GLY A 128 -8.91 -5.26 5.19
CA GLY A 128 -9.86 -5.46 6.27
C GLY A 128 -10.12 -4.14 6.99
N GLY A 129 -11.37 -3.90 7.36
CA GLY A 129 -11.72 -2.71 8.12
C GLY A 129 -13.21 -2.60 8.41
N MET A 130 -13.64 -1.39 8.73
CA MET A 130 -15.03 -1.13 9.15
C MET A 130 -15.83 -0.38 8.08
N SER A 131 -16.90 0.28 8.48
CA SER A 131 -17.85 0.98 7.61
C SER A 131 -17.19 2.02 6.69
N ASP A 132 -16.17 2.75 7.17
CA ASP A 132 -15.44 3.73 6.34
C ASP A 132 -14.56 3.07 5.27
N THR A 133 -14.14 1.83 5.50
CA THR A 133 -13.37 1.01 4.56
C THR A 133 -14.29 0.29 3.58
N ALA A 134 -15.41 -0.26 4.09
CA ALA A 134 -16.45 -0.88 3.30
C ALA A 134 -17.10 0.10 2.31
N GLY A 135 -17.00 1.41 2.58
CA GLY A 135 -17.52 2.47 1.72
C GLY A 135 -18.93 2.93 2.09
N HIS A 136 -19.34 2.78 3.36
CA HIS A 136 -20.65 3.27 3.79
C HIS A 136 -20.82 4.77 3.50
N GLY A 137 -21.87 5.08 2.75
CA GLY A 137 -22.18 6.45 2.33
C GLY A 137 -21.40 6.93 1.11
N ASN A 138 -20.80 6.01 0.34
CA ASN A 138 -20.20 6.19 -0.99
C ASN A 138 -20.76 5.12 -1.95
N LEU A 139 -20.55 5.27 -3.27
CA LEU A 139 -20.69 4.15 -4.21
C LEU A 139 -19.60 3.10 -3.96
N GLY A 140 -19.85 1.83 -4.32
CA GLY A 140 -18.86 0.76 -4.13
C GLY A 140 -17.51 1.07 -4.81
N SER A 141 -17.55 1.65 -6.02
CA SER A 141 -16.40 2.12 -6.78
C SER A 141 -15.65 3.30 -6.16
N GLU A 142 -16.28 3.99 -5.21
CA GLU A 142 -15.73 5.16 -4.49
C GLU A 142 -15.26 4.78 -3.07
N SER A 143 -15.34 3.50 -2.69
CA SER A 143 -14.68 3.03 -1.49
C SER A 143 -13.16 3.17 -1.65
N TYR A 144 -12.45 3.50 -0.57
CA TYR A 144 -11.00 3.76 -0.70
C TYR A 144 -10.18 2.57 -1.23
N PRO A 145 -10.54 1.30 -0.98
CA PRO A 145 -9.83 0.19 -1.61
C PRO A 145 -10.04 0.16 -3.13
N MET A 146 -11.24 0.50 -3.62
CA MET A 146 -11.51 0.54 -5.06
C MET A 146 -10.84 1.73 -5.74
N VAL A 147 -10.83 2.87 -5.07
CA VAL A 147 -10.08 4.03 -5.49
C VAL A 147 -8.57 3.76 -5.53
N MET A 148 -8.06 3.00 -4.57
CA MET A 148 -6.67 2.55 -4.55
C MET A 148 -6.35 1.68 -5.77
N LEU A 149 -7.23 0.75 -6.14
CA LEU A 149 -7.08 -0.03 -7.36
C LEU A 149 -7.05 0.87 -8.61
N GLN A 150 -7.98 1.81 -8.73
CA GLN A 150 -8.07 2.71 -9.89
C GLN A 150 -6.83 3.58 -10.04
N ALA A 151 -6.35 4.16 -8.94
CA ALA A 151 -5.23 5.08 -8.95
C ALA A 151 -3.88 4.38 -9.15
N LEU A 152 -3.70 3.17 -8.59
CA LEU A 152 -2.41 2.44 -8.67
C LEU A 152 -2.36 1.46 -9.82
N GLY A 153 -3.51 1.02 -10.35
CA GLY A 153 -3.60 0.08 -11.45
C GLY A 153 -2.69 0.43 -12.62
N PRO A 154 -2.70 1.69 -13.13
CA PRO A 154 -1.80 2.10 -14.21
C PRO A 154 -0.31 2.00 -13.85
N VAL A 155 0.06 2.32 -12.60
CA VAL A 155 1.46 2.29 -12.15
C VAL A 155 1.96 0.84 -12.01
N PHE A 156 1.12 -0.04 -11.46
CA PHE A 156 1.43 -1.48 -11.38
C PHE A 156 1.45 -2.13 -12.76
N ALA A 157 0.54 -1.74 -13.67
CA ALA A 157 0.54 -2.22 -15.05
C ALA A 157 1.81 -1.80 -15.81
N ALA A 158 2.31 -0.58 -15.58
CA ALA A 158 3.60 -0.13 -16.12
C ALA A 158 4.78 -0.97 -15.62
N ALA A 159 4.65 -1.58 -14.43
CA ALA A 159 5.60 -2.51 -13.84
C ALA A 159 5.38 -3.98 -14.26
N ASN A 160 4.48 -4.25 -15.23
CA ASN A 160 4.05 -5.60 -15.60
C ASN A 160 3.42 -6.39 -14.43
N ILE A 161 2.79 -5.71 -13.48
CA ILE A 161 2.12 -6.33 -12.34
C ILE A 161 0.61 -6.16 -12.48
N GLN A 162 -0.15 -7.24 -12.34
CA GLN A 162 -1.60 -7.17 -12.21
C GLN A 162 -1.98 -6.85 -10.76
N LEU A 163 -2.34 -5.61 -10.47
CA LEU A 163 -2.83 -5.24 -9.14
C LEU A 163 -4.25 -5.78 -8.91
N GLU A 164 -4.46 -6.48 -7.81
CA GLU A 164 -5.77 -6.91 -7.33
C GLU A 164 -5.99 -6.32 -5.94
N VAL A 165 -7.12 -5.62 -5.74
CA VAL A 165 -7.50 -5.10 -4.42
C VAL A 165 -8.81 -5.74 -3.98
N ARG A 166 -8.80 -6.42 -2.83
CA ARG A 166 -9.98 -7.04 -2.22
C ARG A 166 -10.44 -6.22 -1.03
N ASN A 167 -11.65 -5.66 -1.12
CA ASN A 167 -12.28 -4.98 0.00
C ASN A 167 -13.04 -6.00 0.86
N MET A 168 -12.45 -6.42 1.97
CA MET A 168 -13.02 -7.40 2.91
C MET A 168 -13.51 -6.72 4.20
N ALA A 169 -13.80 -5.42 4.13
CA ALA A 169 -14.29 -4.66 5.26
C ALA A 169 -15.78 -4.85 5.49
N MET A 170 -16.18 -4.88 6.77
CA MET A 170 -17.57 -5.02 7.19
C MET A 170 -17.90 -3.98 8.26
N GLY A 171 -18.99 -3.26 8.07
CA GLY A 171 -19.42 -2.22 9.00
C GLY A 171 -19.71 -2.77 10.41
N GLY A 172 -19.12 -2.15 11.44
CA GLY A 172 -19.38 -2.50 12.84
C GLY A 172 -18.74 -3.80 13.32
N VAL A 173 -17.95 -4.48 12.47
CA VAL A 173 -17.30 -5.76 12.82
C VAL A 173 -15.82 -5.50 13.16
N PRO A 174 -15.33 -5.94 14.34
CA PRO A 174 -13.90 -5.89 14.66
C PRO A 174 -13.10 -6.90 13.82
N SER A 175 -11.77 -6.86 13.91
CA SER A 175 -10.95 -7.77 13.11
C SER A 175 -11.17 -9.24 13.48
N PHE A 176 -11.46 -9.53 14.74
CA PHE A 176 -11.92 -10.84 15.20
C PHE A 176 -13.46 -10.95 15.06
N PRO A 177 -14.02 -12.05 14.53
CA PRO A 177 -13.35 -13.33 14.26
C PRO A 177 -12.75 -13.49 12.86
N THR A 178 -12.96 -12.55 11.93
CA THR A 178 -12.47 -12.70 10.54
C THR A 178 -10.95 -12.93 10.46
N SER A 179 -10.19 -12.39 11.41
CA SER A 179 -8.74 -12.54 11.52
C SER A 179 -8.26 -13.95 11.85
N VAL A 180 -9.09 -14.84 12.43
CA VAL A 180 -8.69 -16.24 12.65
C VAL A 180 -8.92 -17.13 11.43
N CYS A 181 -9.80 -16.71 10.52
CA CYS A 181 -10.10 -17.39 9.27
C CYS A 181 -9.60 -16.57 8.07
N MET A 182 -8.43 -15.93 8.18
CA MET A 182 -7.92 -15.06 7.10
C MET A 182 -7.75 -15.81 5.79
N LYS A 183 -7.36 -17.09 5.81
CA LYS A 183 -7.22 -17.89 4.60
C LYS A 183 -8.51 -17.94 3.81
N GLU A 184 -9.61 -18.25 4.47
CA GLU A 184 -10.94 -18.34 3.87
C GLU A 184 -11.52 -16.95 3.56
N ALA A 185 -11.26 -15.96 4.41
CA ALA A 185 -11.81 -14.62 4.26
C ALA A 185 -11.07 -13.78 3.20
N PHE A 186 -9.74 -13.87 3.15
CA PHE A 186 -8.87 -13.00 2.37
C PHE A 186 -8.22 -13.71 1.17
N GLY A 187 -8.14 -15.05 1.20
CA GLY A 187 -7.43 -15.87 0.23
C GLY A 187 -6.00 -16.25 0.68
N GLU A 188 -5.40 -17.22 -0.01
CA GLU A 188 -4.05 -17.71 0.26
C GLU A 188 -2.96 -16.96 -0.50
N ASP A 189 -3.33 -16.24 -1.56
CA ASP A 189 -2.44 -15.57 -2.49
C ASP A 189 -2.16 -14.10 -2.13
N VAL A 190 -2.40 -13.73 -0.86
CA VAL A 190 -2.33 -12.35 -0.40
C VAL A 190 -0.88 -11.91 -0.21
N ASP A 191 -0.48 -10.85 -0.91
CA ASP A 191 0.84 -10.24 -0.72
C ASP A 191 0.85 -9.24 0.44
N LEU A 192 -0.24 -8.51 0.61
CA LEU A 192 -0.36 -7.41 1.56
C LEU A 192 -1.76 -7.38 2.19
N VAL A 193 -1.81 -7.45 3.52
CA VAL A 193 -3.02 -7.20 4.30
C VAL A 193 -2.98 -5.83 4.96
N VAL A 194 -4.02 -5.04 4.73
CA VAL A 194 -4.22 -3.75 5.37
C VAL A 194 -5.24 -3.90 6.48
N TRP A 195 -4.85 -3.50 7.68
CA TRP A 195 -5.71 -3.46 8.86
C TRP A 195 -6.21 -2.03 9.08
N ASP A 196 -7.53 -1.85 8.99
CA ASP A 196 -8.22 -0.59 9.29
C ASP A 196 -9.45 -0.79 10.19
N PHE A 197 -9.23 -1.40 11.37
CA PHE A 197 -10.28 -1.61 12.38
C PHE A 197 -10.23 -0.57 13.52
N ARG A 198 -9.54 0.54 13.29
CA ARG A 198 -9.21 1.59 14.28
C ARG A 198 -10.38 2.30 14.97
N MET A 199 -11.64 2.16 14.53
CA MET A 199 -12.78 2.84 15.16
C MET A 199 -13.50 1.94 16.17
N VAL A 200 -13.42 0.62 16.00
CA VAL A 200 -14.08 -0.36 16.88
C VAL A 200 -13.08 -1.11 17.74
N GLU A 201 -11.83 -1.27 17.27
CA GLU A 201 -10.82 -2.04 17.96
C GLU A 201 -9.92 -1.12 18.82
N ARG A 202 -9.71 -1.54 20.06
CA ARG A 202 -8.87 -0.87 21.08
C ARG A 202 -8.07 -1.87 21.90
N ASP A 203 -7.90 -3.07 21.35
CA ASP A 203 -7.37 -4.24 22.05
C ASP A 203 -6.08 -4.72 21.37
N GLU A 204 -5.01 -4.80 22.16
CA GLU A 204 -3.71 -5.29 21.70
C GLU A 204 -3.78 -6.77 21.30
N ILE A 205 -4.57 -7.58 22.00
CA ILE A 205 -4.66 -9.03 21.76
C ILE A 205 -5.23 -9.30 20.37
N LYS A 206 -6.27 -8.56 19.97
CA LYS A 206 -6.90 -8.70 18.64
C LYS A 206 -5.97 -8.24 17.51
N GLY A 207 -5.25 -7.15 17.74
CA GLY A 207 -4.20 -6.69 16.81
C GLY A 207 -3.07 -7.69 16.66
N GLU A 208 -2.60 -8.30 17.77
CA GLU A 208 -1.57 -9.34 17.75
C GLU A 208 -2.06 -10.59 17.02
N LEU A 209 -3.29 -11.03 17.29
CA LEU A 209 -3.90 -12.17 16.61
C LEU A 209 -3.98 -11.95 15.10
N TYR A 210 -4.37 -10.74 14.67
CA TYR A 210 -4.37 -10.35 13.26
C TYR A 210 -2.98 -10.47 12.63
N ILE A 211 -1.95 -9.91 13.28
CA ILE A 211 -0.57 -10.01 12.77
C ILE A 211 -0.14 -11.47 12.65
N ARG A 212 -0.40 -12.30 13.66
CA ARG A 212 0.03 -13.71 13.67
C ARG A 212 -0.61 -14.50 12.53
N HIS A 213 -1.90 -14.31 12.27
CA HIS A 213 -2.56 -14.98 11.15
C HIS A 213 -2.09 -14.46 9.78
N ALA A 214 -1.79 -13.17 9.67
CA ALA A 214 -1.19 -12.64 8.45
C ALA A 214 0.21 -13.21 8.18
N VAL A 215 1.02 -13.38 9.24
CA VAL A 215 2.33 -14.06 9.13
C VAL A 215 2.17 -15.52 8.70
N LEU A 216 1.15 -16.23 9.18
CA LEU A 216 0.85 -17.60 8.75
C LEU A 216 0.42 -17.68 7.28
N LEU A 217 -0.24 -16.64 6.76
CA LEU A 217 -0.51 -16.48 5.33
C LEU A 217 0.71 -16.03 4.53
N ASN A 218 1.85 -15.78 5.19
CA ASN A 218 3.02 -15.17 4.58
C ASN A 218 2.66 -13.84 3.89
N ALA A 219 1.75 -13.05 4.48
CA ALA A 219 1.35 -11.75 3.99
C ALA A 219 2.08 -10.64 4.75
N ILE A 220 2.40 -9.56 4.04
CA ILE A 220 2.92 -8.33 4.66
C ILE A 220 1.78 -7.63 5.37
N VAL A 221 2.02 -7.12 6.58
CA VAL A 221 1.00 -6.42 7.36
C VAL A 221 1.18 -4.92 7.26
N MET A 222 0.08 -4.20 7.05
CA MET A 222 0.04 -2.75 7.08
C MET A 222 -1.02 -2.26 8.07
N PHE A 223 -0.60 -1.50 9.08
CA PHE A 223 -1.53 -0.75 9.94
C PHE A 223 -1.81 0.63 9.38
N LYS A 224 -3.11 0.93 9.27
CA LYS A 224 -3.57 2.26 8.95
C LYS A 224 -3.75 3.07 10.23
N ARG A 225 -2.83 4.02 10.43
CA ARG A 225 -2.55 4.85 11.61
C ARG A 225 -1.74 4.17 12.71
N ASN A 226 -0.92 5.00 13.33
CA ASN A 226 -0.24 4.65 14.56
C ASN A 226 -1.19 4.76 15.75
N ASN A 227 -1.94 3.69 16.01
CA ASN A 227 -2.75 3.60 17.22
C ASN A 227 -1.85 3.32 18.43
N SER A 228 -2.06 4.04 19.53
CA SER A 228 -1.22 3.96 20.73
C SER A 228 -1.13 2.53 21.29
N TYR A 229 -2.22 1.77 21.25
CA TYR A 229 -2.30 0.40 21.73
C TYR A 229 -1.63 -0.62 20.78
N LEU A 230 -1.44 -0.29 19.49
CA LEU A 230 -0.69 -1.13 18.55
C LEU A 230 0.80 -0.79 18.54
N ARG A 231 1.23 0.33 19.13
CA ARG A 231 2.63 0.79 19.06
C ARG A 231 3.64 -0.24 19.59
N LYS A 232 3.28 -0.96 20.66
CA LYS A 232 4.12 -2.04 21.22
C LYS A 232 4.24 -3.21 20.26
N LEU A 233 3.13 -3.60 19.64
CA LEU A 233 3.10 -4.63 18.61
C LEU A 233 3.88 -4.23 17.37
N SER A 234 3.77 -2.96 16.94
CA SER A 234 4.52 -2.43 15.81
C SER A 234 6.01 -2.62 15.98
N ALA A 235 6.55 -2.32 17.17
CA ALA A 235 7.97 -2.56 17.46
C ALA A 235 8.32 -4.06 17.54
N LYS A 236 7.47 -4.86 18.20
CA LYS A 236 7.68 -6.31 18.39
C LYS A 236 7.67 -7.09 17.06
N TYR A 237 6.75 -6.73 16.17
CA TYR A 237 6.46 -7.49 14.93
C TYR A 237 6.97 -6.83 13.65
N ALA A 238 7.54 -5.62 13.72
CA ALA A 238 8.16 -4.91 12.59
C ALA A 238 8.96 -5.84 11.66
N LYS A 239 9.94 -6.56 12.22
CA LYS A 239 10.81 -7.46 11.45
C LYS A 239 10.15 -8.80 11.08
N ILE A 240 9.28 -9.31 11.93
CA ILE A 240 8.71 -10.66 11.78
C ILE A 240 7.61 -10.68 10.73
N ALA A 241 6.77 -9.66 10.69
CA ALA A 241 5.61 -9.59 9.82
C ALA A 241 5.80 -8.68 8.60
N GLY A 242 7.02 -8.14 8.42
CA GLY A 242 7.24 -7.01 7.50
C GLY A 242 6.27 -5.89 7.82
N LEU A 243 6.09 -5.59 9.10
CA LEU A 243 4.96 -4.78 9.54
C LEU A 243 5.24 -3.30 9.25
N HIS A 244 4.40 -2.75 8.40
CA HIS A 244 4.39 -1.34 8.08
C HIS A 244 3.27 -0.62 8.83
N VAL A 245 3.50 0.63 9.21
CA VAL A 245 2.45 1.49 9.76
C VAL A 245 2.43 2.78 8.97
N ILE A 246 1.25 3.22 8.57
CA ILE A 246 1.08 4.47 7.86
C ILE A 246 0.31 5.40 8.75
N ASP A 247 0.96 6.45 9.25
CA ASP A 247 0.26 7.50 9.98
C ASP A 247 -0.20 8.60 9.02
N GLU A 248 -1.30 8.35 8.31
CA GLU A 248 -1.90 9.33 7.38
C GLU A 248 -2.34 10.65 8.05
N THR A 249 -2.36 10.73 9.39
CA THR A 249 -2.93 11.85 10.15
C THR A 249 -2.27 13.20 9.84
N PRO A 250 -0.93 13.35 9.83
CA PRO A 250 -0.29 14.63 9.55
C PRO A 250 -0.55 15.10 8.12
N LEU A 251 -0.55 14.18 7.16
CA LEU A 251 -0.83 14.49 5.75
C LEU A 251 -2.28 14.94 5.56
N VAL A 252 -3.23 14.19 6.10
CA VAL A 252 -4.66 14.55 6.04
C VAL A 252 -4.93 15.89 6.73
N LYS A 253 -4.23 16.20 7.82
CA LYS A 253 -4.35 17.49 8.50
C LYS A 253 -3.86 18.63 7.60
N ARG A 254 -2.68 18.50 7.01
CA ARG A 254 -2.09 19.51 6.12
C ARG A 254 -2.95 19.75 4.89
N LEU A 255 -3.37 18.70 4.18
CA LEU A 255 -4.18 18.83 2.98
C LEU A 255 -5.55 19.48 3.26
N LYS A 256 -6.13 19.25 4.46
CA LYS A 256 -7.32 19.98 4.89
C LYS A 256 -7.06 21.47 5.08
N GLU A 257 -5.92 21.83 5.66
CA GLU A 257 -5.53 23.22 5.86
C GLU A 257 -5.31 23.91 4.50
N GLU A 258 -4.70 23.24 3.53
CA GLU A 258 -4.46 23.75 2.17
C GLU A 258 -5.75 23.85 1.35
N SER A 259 -6.58 22.81 1.36
CA SER A 259 -7.89 22.85 0.69
C SER A 259 -8.79 23.96 1.23
N ASN A 260 -8.76 24.22 2.54
CA ASN A 260 -9.50 25.32 3.13
C ASN A 260 -8.98 26.69 2.69
N LYS A 261 -7.68 26.85 2.40
CA LYS A 261 -7.12 28.10 1.87
C LYS A 261 -7.58 28.33 0.43
N ALA A 262 -7.54 27.30 -0.41
CA ALA A 262 -7.92 27.36 -1.83
C ALA A 262 -9.43 27.62 -2.06
N ILE A 263 -10.29 27.39 -1.06
CA ILE A 263 -11.73 27.68 -1.14
C ILE A 263 -12.04 29.15 -0.77
N VAL A 264 -11.11 29.82 -0.08
CA VAL A 264 -11.27 31.20 0.42
C VAL A 264 -10.73 32.23 -0.57
N GLU A 265 -9.87 31.81 -1.51
CA GLU A 265 -9.37 32.60 -2.65
C GLU A 265 -10.27 32.43 -3.89
#